data_AF-D5P7H3-F1
#
_entry.id   AF-D5P7H3-F1
#
_cell.length_a   1.000
_cell.length_b   1.000
_cell.length_c   1.000
_cell.angle_alpha   90.00
_cell.angle_beta   90.00
_cell.angle_gamma   90.00
#
_symmetry.space_group_name_H-M   'P 1'
#
loop_
_entity.id
_entity.type
_entity.pdbx_description
1 polymer ?
#
loop_
_entity_poly.entity_id
_entity_poly.type
_entity_poly.pdbx_seq_one_letter_code
_entity_poly.pdbx_strand_id
1 'polypeptide(L)'
;MSRPPLDTRERLALCGLFDELGPSAPTLLGGWTTHDLAAHLVSRERDPLAGPCIVLPGSFRRFAERRRVELARGNDFARLVVRIRSGPPAGLFRIGWVRGTHFGM
;
A
#
# COMPACT_ATOMS: atom_id res chain seq x y z
N MET A 1 -21.68 6.04 -18.15
CA MET A 1 -21.13 5.84 -16.78
C MET A 1 -19.71 6.39 -16.78
N SER A 2 -19.39 7.33 -15.88
CA SER A 2 -18.05 7.92 -15.80
C SER A 2 -17.02 6.88 -15.36
N ARG A 3 -15.84 6.90 -15.97
CA ARG A 3 -14.73 6.00 -15.62
C ARG A 3 -14.30 6.24 -14.17
N PRO A 4 -14.01 5.19 -13.36
CA PRO A 4 -13.51 5.38 -12.01
C PRO A 4 -12.19 6.19 -11.98
N PRO A 5 -11.91 6.91 -10.88
CA PRO A 5 -10.66 7.67 -10.70
C PRO A 5 -9.41 6.82 -10.98
N LEU A 6 -8.32 7.48 -11.42
CA LEU A 6 -7.07 6.80 -11.77
C LEU A 6 -6.52 5.95 -10.61
N ASP A 7 -6.50 6.48 -9.38
CA ASP A 7 -6.02 5.79 -8.17
C ASP A 7 -6.81 4.51 -7.89
N THR A 8 -8.11 4.53 -8.14
CA THR A 8 -8.98 3.36 -7.97
C THR A 8 -8.64 2.28 -9.00
N ARG A 9 -8.41 2.68 -10.26
CA ARG A 9 -8.06 1.74 -11.34
C ARG A 9 -6.69 1.11 -11.14
N GLU A 10 -5.69 1.90 -10.80
CA GLU A 10 -4.32 1.42 -10.55
C GLU A 10 -4.29 0.44 -9.38
N ARG A 11 -5.04 0.74 -8.30
CA ARG A 11 -5.22 -0.16 -7.16
C ARG A 11 -5.85 -1.49 -7.55
N LEU A 12 -6.93 -1.47 -8.32
CA LEU A 12 -7.59 -2.70 -8.79
C LEU A 12 -6.66 -3.51 -9.70
N ALA A 13 -5.94 -2.86 -10.61
CA ALA A 13 -4.97 -3.51 -11.48
C ALA A 13 -3.82 -4.15 -10.68
N LEU A 14 -3.27 -3.43 -9.69
CA LEU A 14 -2.24 -3.96 -8.80
C LEU A 14 -2.74 -5.17 -7.99
N CYS A 15 -3.97 -5.12 -7.48
CA CYS A 15 -4.56 -6.26 -6.79
C CYS A 15 -4.76 -7.47 -7.72
N GLY A 16 -5.13 -7.25 -8.98
CA GLY A 16 -5.20 -8.32 -9.97
C GLY A 16 -3.84 -8.94 -10.25
N LEU A 17 -2.79 -8.11 -10.38
CA LEU A 17 -1.42 -8.59 -10.55
C LEU A 17 -0.92 -9.37 -9.34
N PHE A 18 -1.29 -8.96 -8.12
CA PHE A 18 -0.99 -9.72 -6.91
C PHE A 18 -1.66 -11.10 -6.89
N ASP A 19 -2.91 -11.20 -7.32
CA ASP A 19 -3.61 -12.49 -7.42
C ASP A 19 -2.95 -13.41 -8.46
N GLU A 20 -2.49 -12.85 -9.59
CA GLU A 20 -1.80 -13.59 -10.65
C GLU A 20 -0.43 -14.12 -10.21
N LEU A 21 0.39 -13.27 -9.57
CA LEU A 21 1.77 -13.59 -9.22
C LEU A 21 1.90 -14.37 -7.90
N GLY A 22 0.93 -14.26 -7.00
CA GLY A 22 0.99 -14.85 -5.66
C GLY A 22 2.02 -14.18 -4.75
N PRO A 23 2.20 -14.67 -3.51
CA PRO A 23 2.94 -13.98 -2.43
C PRO A 23 4.47 -13.99 -2.56
N SER A 24 5.04 -14.92 -3.33
CA SER A 24 6.48 -15.14 -3.38
C SER A 24 7.18 -14.49 -4.57
N ALA A 25 6.42 -13.86 -5.48
CA ALA A 25 6.99 -13.24 -6.66
C ALA A 25 7.93 -12.08 -6.30
N PRO A 26 9.11 -11.99 -6.95
CA PRO A 26 10.06 -10.92 -6.68
C PRO A 26 9.54 -9.58 -7.18
N THR A 27 9.95 -8.51 -6.52
CA THR A 27 9.67 -7.13 -6.95
C THR A 27 10.94 -6.42 -7.39
N LEU A 28 10.80 -5.22 -7.97
CA LEU A 28 11.92 -4.33 -8.28
C LEU A 28 12.59 -3.76 -7.01
N LEU A 29 11.91 -3.84 -5.86
CA LEU A 29 12.47 -3.49 -4.57
C LEU A 29 13.29 -4.69 -4.09
N GLY A 30 14.58 -4.68 -4.37
CA GLY A 30 15.47 -5.80 -4.09
C GLY A 30 15.22 -6.46 -2.72
N GLY A 31 15.08 -7.79 -2.72
CA GLY A 31 14.80 -8.58 -1.52
C GLY A 31 13.35 -8.58 -1.04
N TRP A 32 12.45 -7.81 -1.67
CA TRP A 32 11.02 -7.83 -1.34
C TRP A 32 10.24 -8.72 -2.29
N THR A 33 9.37 -9.52 -1.70
CA THR A 33 8.31 -10.25 -2.39
C THR A 33 7.08 -9.36 -2.58
N THR A 34 6.12 -9.81 -3.39
CA THR A 34 4.77 -9.21 -3.46
C THR A 34 4.09 -9.20 -2.10
N HIS A 35 4.35 -10.17 -1.21
CA HIS A 35 3.82 -10.16 0.16
C HIS A 35 4.42 -9.02 1.00
N ASP A 36 5.73 -8.80 0.89
CA ASP A 36 6.39 -7.65 1.52
C ASP A 36 5.83 -6.32 1.01
N LEU A 37 5.63 -6.21 -0.32
CA LEU A 37 5.07 -5.03 -0.94
C LEU A 37 3.61 -4.79 -0.49
N ALA A 38 2.79 -5.84 -0.43
CA ALA A 38 1.42 -5.73 0.05
C ALA A 38 1.37 -5.27 1.51
N ALA A 39 2.23 -5.82 2.37
CA ALA A 39 2.36 -5.38 3.75
C ALA A 39 2.81 -3.91 3.85
N HIS A 40 3.76 -3.50 3.02
CA HIS A 40 4.23 -2.12 2.98
C HIS A 40 3.10 -1.14 2.62
N LEU A 41 2.31 -1.44 1.58
CA LEU A 41 1.20 -0.59 1.16
C LEU A 41 0.11 -0.49 2.23
N VAL A 42 -0.22 -1.61 2.89
CA VAL A 42 -1.18 -1.62 4.00
C VAL A 42 -0.65 -0.79 5.17
N SER A 43 0.61 -0.95 5.56
CA SER A 43 1.25 -0.18 6.64
C SER A 43 1.25 1.33 6.33
N ARG A 44 1.67 1.71 5.12
CA ARG A 44 1.69 3.11 4.65
C ARG A 44 0.34 3.80 4.77
N GLU A 45 -0.75 3.10 4.46
CA GLU A 45 -2.09 3.69 4.46
C GLU A 45 -2.80 3.62 5.83
N ARG A 46 -2.50 2.62 6.66
CA ARG A 46 -3.33 2.25 7.83
C ARG A 46 -2.60 2.25 9.16
N ASP A 47 -1.28 2.37 9.18
CA ASP A 47 -0.53 2.50 10.43
C ASP A 47 -0.19 4.00 10.66
N PRO A 48 -0.90 4.68 11.58
CA PRO A 48 -0.69 6.11 11.81
C PRO A 48 0.69 6.43 12.42
N LEU A 49 1.38 5.44 12.98
CA LEU A 49 2.73 5.60 13.54
C LEU A 49 3.79 5.20 12.51
N ALA A 50 3.66 4.03 11.90
CA ALA A 50 4.65 3.50 10.97
C ALA A 50 4.62 4.19 9.61
N GLY A 51 3.45 4.61 9.13
CA GLY A 51 3.28 5.27 7.83
C GLY A 51 4.17 6.51 7.66
N PRO A 52 4.12 7.49 8.58
CA PRO A 52 5.03 8.64 8.55
C PRO A 52 6.51 8.24 8.67
N CYS A 53 6.81 7.17 9.42
CA CYS A 53 8.18 6.71 9.65
C CYS A 53 8.86 6.10 8.42
N ILE A 54 8.11 5.78 7.35
CA ILE A 54 8.67 5.22 6.10
C ILE A 54 9.67 6.18 5.45
N VAL A 55 9.38 7.49 5.49
CA VAL A 55 10.20 8.53 4.83
C VAL A 55 11.19 9.20 5.77
N LEU A 56 11.13 8.90 7.08
CA LEU A 56 12.01 9.50 8.09
C LEU A 56 13.29 8.69 8.25
N PRO A 57 14.46 9.32 8.44
CA PRO A 57 15.73 8.61 8.52
C PRO A 57 15.93 7.86 9.85
N GLY A 58 16.99 7.05 9.91
CA GLY A 58 17.52 6.51 11.16
C GLY A 58 16.63 5.47 11.85
N SER A 59 16.32 5.71 13.13
CA SER A 59 15.51 4.82 13.97
C SER A 59 14.06 4.72 13.49
N PHE A 60 13.50 5.78 12.91
CA PHE A 60 12.14 5.82 12.37
C PHE A 60 11.98 4.87 11.17
N ARG A 61 12.87 4.95 10.17
CA ARG A 61 12.89 3.97 9.07
C ARG A 61 12.97 2.54 9.58
N ARG A 62 13.86 2.27 10.54
CA ARG A 62 14.00 0.93 11.14
C ARG A 62 12.73 0.48 11.86
N PHE A 63 12.00 1.39 12.50
CA PHE A 63 10.71 1.10 13.11
C PHE A 63 9.67 0.73 12.03
N ALA A 64 9.55 1.51 10.96
CA ALA A 64 8.63 1.20 9.86
C ALA A 64 8.94 -0.16 9.20
N GLU A 65 10.22 -0.48 8.99
CA GLU A 65 10.63 -1.79 8.45
C GLU A 65 10.24 -2.95 9.36
N ARG A 66 10.43 -2.84 10.68
CA ARG A 66 9.99 -3.87 11.63
C ARG A 66 8.49 -4.08 11.57
N ARG A 67 7.72 -2.99 11.57
CA ARG A 67 6.24 -3.03 11.47
C ARG A 67 5.77 -3.69 10.17
N ARG A 68 6.43 -3.39 9.04
CA ARG A 68 6.16 -4.06 7.75
C ARG A 68 6.40 -5.57 7.84
N VAL A 69 7.54 -5.99 8.38
CA VAL A 69 7.89 -7.40 8.53
C VAL A 69 6.93 -8.13 9.48
N GLU A 70 6.58 -7.53 10.60
CA GLU A 70 5.57 -8.06 11.54
C GLU A 70 4.21 -8.21 10.85
N LEU A 71 3.79 -7.21 10.08
CA LEU A 71 2.52 -7.23 9.37
C LEU A 71 2.48 -8.32 8.30
N ALA A 72 3.56 -8.50 7.54
CA ALA A 72 3.70 -9.56 6.55
C ALA A 72 3.64 -10.95 7.20
N ARG A 73 4.39 -11.15 8.29
CA ARG A 73 4.42 -12.42 9.04
C ARG A 73 3.09 -12.77 9.71
N GLY A 74 2.37 -11.75 10.22
CA GLY A 74 1.13 -11.93 10.97
C GLY A 74 -0.15 -11.91 10.13
N ASN A 75 -0.08 -11.75 8.80
CA ASN A 75 -1.26 -11.69 7.94
C ASN A 75 -1.03 -12.46 6.64
N ASP A 76 -2.02 -13.25 6.27
CA ASP A 76 -2.06 -13.90 4.96
C ASP A 76 -2.03 -12.87 3.82
N PHE A 77 -1.31 -13.21 2.75
CA PHE A 77 -1.18 -12.37 1.58
C PHE A 77 -2.54 -11.96 1.01
N ALA A 78 -3.46 -12.92 0.83
CA ALA A 78 -4.80 -12.64 0.33
C ALA A 78 -5.56 -11.61 1.20
N ARG A 79 -5.40 -11.68 2.53
CA ARG A 79 -6.00 -10.70 3.45
C ARG A 79 -5.42 -9.30 3.25
N LEU A 80 -4.11 -9.18 3.01
CA LEU A 80 -3.48 -7.90 2.69
C LEU A 80 -3.98 -7.35 1.35
N VAL A 81 -4.09 -8.20 0.32
CA VAL A 81 -4.62 -7.81 -1.00
C VAL A 81 -6.07 -7.33 -0.89
N VAL A 82 -6.94 -8.02 -0.13
CA VAL A 82 -8.32 -7.58 0.11
C VAL A 82 -8.38 -6.21 0.80
N ARG A 83 -7.49 -5.96 1.77
CA ARG A 83 -7.40 -4.64 2.41
C ARG A 83 -7.02 -3.56 1.40
N ILE A 84 -6.03 -3.82 0.56
CA ILE A 84 -5.61 -2.87 -0.49
C ILE A 84 -6.77 -2.62 -1.46
N ARG A 85 -7.47 -3.67 -1.91
CA ARG A 85 -8.62 -3.62 -2.84
C ARG A 85 -9.78 -2.79 -2.31
N SER A 86 -9.97 -2.78 -0.98
CA SER A 86 -11.05 -2.03 -0.31
C SER A 86 -10.86 -0.50 -0.35
N GLY A 87 -9.75 -0.02 -0.93
CA GLY A 87 -9.44 1.41 -1.01
C GLY A 87 -8.83 1.96 0.28
N PRO A 88 -8.46 3.25 0.30
CA PRO A 88 -7.87 3.85 1.49
C PRO A 88 -8.88 3.94 2.66
N PRO A 89 -8.40 3.89 3.92
CA PRO A 89 -9.25 4.06 5.09
C PRO A 89 -9.94 5.43 5.08
N ALA A 90 -11.06 5.55 5.82
CA ALA A 90 -11.71 6.83 6.05
C ALA A 90 -10.76 7.76 6.82
N GLY A 91 -10.49 8.97 6.29
CA GLY A 91 -9.53 9.92 6.89
C GLY A 91 -8.79 10.75 5.84
N LEU A 92 -7.56 11.21 6.15
CA LEU A 92 -6.70 12.06 5.32
C LEU A 92 -6.62 11.59 3.85
N PHE A 93 -6.53 10.27 3.62
CA PHE A 93 -6.42 9.66 2.30
C PHE A 93 -7.73 9.57 1.50
N ARG A 94 -8.86 10.00 2.07
CA ARG A 94 -10.16 10.09 1.39
C ARG A 94 -10.49 11.51 0.90
N ILE A 95 -9.68 12.50 1.26
CA ILE A 95 -9.95 13.91 0.97
C ILE A 95 -9.73 14.24 -0.52
N GLY A 96 -10.73 14.87 -1.15
CA GLY A 96 -10.80 15.09 -2.60
C GLY A 96 -9.68 15.96 -3.20
N TRP A 97 -9.12 16.94 -2.48
CA TRP A 97 -8.02 17.77 -3.01
C TRP A 97 -6.70 16.99 -3.18
N VAL A 98 -6.53 15.88 -2.44
CA VAL A 98 -5.39 14.96 -2.59
C VAL A 98 -5.59 14.04 -3.81
N ARG A 99 -6.85 13.83 -4.23
CA ARG A 99 -7.22 12.98 -5.37
C ARG A 99 -7.37 13.73 -6.70
N GLY A 100 -7.63 15.03 -6.63
CA GLY A 100 -7.82 15.89 -7.79
C GLY A 100 -6.66 16.86 -7.94
N THR A 101 -5.52 16.40 -8.47
CA THR A 101 -4.60 17.34 -9.11
C THR A 101 -5.19 17.73 -10.48
N HIS A 102 -6.19 18.60 -10.47
CA HIS A 102 -6.36 19.51 -11.59
C HIS A 102 -5.24 20.55 -11.48
N PHE A 103 -4.10 20.25 -12.10
CA PHE A 103 -3.12 21.29 -12.41
C PHE A 103 -3.61 21.94 -13.71
N GLY A 104 -4.43 22.97 -13.56
CA GLY A 104 -4.95 23.77 -14.66
C GLY A 104 -4.87 25.24 -14.25
N MET A 105 -3.72 25.84 -14.55
CA MET A 105 -3.59 27.27 -14.85
C MET A 105 -2.73 27.38 -16.10
#